data_AF-A0A965VAS1-F1
#
_entry.id   AF-A0A965VAS1-F1
#
_cell.length_a   1.000
_cell.length_b   1.000
_cell.length_c   1.000
_cell.angle_alpha   90.00
_cell.angle_beta   90.00
_cell.angle_gamma   90.00
#
_symmetry.space_group_name_H-M   'P 1'
#
loop_
_entity.id
_entity.type
_entity.pdbx_description
1 polymer ?
#
loop_
_entity_poly.entity_id
_entity_poly.type
_entity_poly.pdbx_seq_one_letter_code
_entity_poly.pdbx_strand_id
1 'polypeptide(L)'
;MTQQRPGTHHIVLTSHPNHYGPKPPAINWGGRDPLERGPVIATVANAAHRNSIGTHSGSYAIYRALAIATGSLQSMHKPDLTNTAPAEKIGPFDSWFDADKIVSLDPWGALVSEVYKDFLDKGYDIRPTIAVTKAHIHMPEIADAVLKGRLKPDGAIVTEEGICSVTKAAI
;
A
#
# COMPACT_ATOMS: atom_id res chain seq x y z
N MET A 1 -37.06 -40.21 -6.10
CA MET A 1 -36.00 -39.77 -5.18
C MET A 1 -35.26 -38.62 -5.83
N THR A 2 -35.61 -37.38 -5.47
CA THR A 2 -35.04 -36.17 -6.06
C THR A 2 -33.80 -35.80 -5.25
N GLN A 3 -32.60 -35.94 -5.83
CA GLN A 3 -31.37 -35.50 -5.18
C GLN A 3 -31.38 -33.97 -5.05
N GLN A 4 -31.40 -33.47 -3.82
CA GLN A 4 -31.10 -32.06 -3.54
C GLN A 4 -29.64 -31.79 -3.88
N ARG A 5 -29.39 -30.80 -4.73
CA ARG A 5 -28.04 -30.28 -4.97
C ARG A 5 -27.51 -29.70 -3.65
N PRO A 6 -26.24 -29.95 -3.26
CA PRO A 6 -25.66 -29.31 -2.09
C PRO A 6 -25.74 -27.79 -2.28
N GLY A 7 -26.26 -27.07 -1.28
CA GLY A 7 -26.31 -25.62 -1.32
C GLY A 7 -24.91 -25.06 -1.59
N THR A 8 -24.82 -24.01 -2.41
CA THR A 8 -23.56 -23.33 -2.72
C THR A 8 -22.96 -22.78 -1.43
N HIS A 9 -22.04 -23.51 -0.80
CA HIS A 9 -21.26 -22.99 0.30
C HIS A 9 -20.32 -21.93 -0.25
N HIS A 10 -20.53 -20.68 0.18
CA HIS A 10 -19.63 -19.59 -0.15
C HIS A 10 -18.26 -19.89 0.44
N ILE A 11 -17.26 -20.07 -0.42
CA ILE A 11 -15.87 -20.28 0.01
C ILE A 11 -15.35 -18.97 0.58
N VAL A 12 -15.05 -18.95 1.88
CA VAL A 12 -14.44 -17.80 2.53
C VAL A 12 -12.93 -17.87 2.31
N LEU A 13 -12.41 -17.06 1.38
CA LEU A 13 -10.98 -16.96 1.10
C LEU A 13 -10.30 -16.01 2.12
N THR A 14 -10.02 -16.48 3.33
CA THR A 14 -9.31 -15.68 4.34
C THR A 14 -8.39 -16.51 5.22
N SER A 15 -7.19 -16.00 5.49
CA SER A 15 -6.26 -16.59 6.46
C SER A 15 -6.67 -16.34 7.92
N HIS A 16 -7.70 -15.51 8.15
CA HIS A 16 -8.21 -15.15 9.48
C HIS A 16 -9.72 -15.38 9.58
N PRO A 17 -10.19 -16.65 9.61
CA PRO A 17 -11.61 -16.95 9.78
C PRO A 17 -12.11 -16.47 11.15
N ASN A 18 -13.33 -15.95 11.22
CA ASN A 18 -14.01 -15.48 12.44
C ASN A 18 -13.39 -14.26 13.16
N HIS A 19 -12.42 -13.55 12.57
CA HIS A 19 -11.75 -12.38 13.15
C HIS A 19 -12.23 -11.04 12.55
N TYR A 20 -13.48 -10.97 12.13
CA TYR A 20 -14.08 -9.71 11.70
C TYR A 20 -14.98 -9.22 12.84
N GLY A 21 -14.69 -8.03 13.39
CA GLY A 21 -15.62 -7.42 14.33
C GLY A 21 -16.94 -7.03 13.65
N PRO A 22 -17.95 -6.65 14.44
CA PRO A 22 -19.32 -6.52 13.97
C PRO A 22 -19.52 -5.44 12.89
N LYS A 23 -18.60 -4.47 12.76
CA LYS A 23 -18.71 -3.38 11.78
C LYS A 23 -17.36 -2.66 11.55
N PRO A 24 -16.44 -3.22 10.75
CA PRO A 24 -15.22 -2.49 10.40
C PRO A 24 -15.56 -1.27 9.52
N PRO A 25 -14.67 -0.27 9.40
CA PRO A 25 -14.89 0.87 8.50
C PRO A 25 -15.16 0.39 7.07
N ALA A 26 -16.28 0.81 6.50
CA ALA A 26 -16.63 0.47 5.13
C ALA A 26 -15.64 1.11 4.14
N ILE A 27 -15.36 0.41 3.04
CA ILE A 27 -14.58 0.95 1.92
C ILE A 27 -15.54 1.26 0.78
N ASN A 28 -15.66 2.53 0.41
CA ASN A 28 -16.38 2.97 -0.79
C ASN A 28 -15.40 3.09 -1.96
N TRP A 29 -15.21 1.98 -2.70
CA TRP A 29 -14.31 1.98 -3.87
C TRP A 29 -14.76 3.02 -4.90
N GLY A 30 -13.81 3.81 -5.41
CA GLY A 30 -14.09 4.93 -6.32
C GLY A 30 -14.40 6.26 -5.63
N GLY A 31 -14.47 6.32 -4.29
CA GLY A 31 -14.63 7.58 -3.56
C GLY A 31 -13.53 8.59 -3.88
N ARG A 32 -13.93 9.81 -4.25
CA ARG A 32 -13.00 10.89 -4.63
C ARG A 32 -12.24 11.46 -3.44
N ASP A 33 -12.93 11.65 -2.33
CA ASP A 33 -12.31 12.01 -1.07
C ASP A 33 -11.78 10.73 -0.41
N PRO A 34 -10.50 10.64 -0.02
CA PRO A 34 -9.99 9.47 0.66
C PRO A 34 -10.69 9.18 2.00
N LEU A 35 -11.25 10.19 2.69
CA LEU A 35 -12.05 9.98 3.89
C LEU A 35 -13.43 9.38 3.58
N GLU A 36 -14.04 9.74 2.45
CA GLU A 36 -15.28 9.12 1.95
C GLU A 36 -15.02 7.67 1.48
N ARG A 37 -13.90 7.45 0.78
CA ARG A 37 -13.45 6.12 0.39
C ARG A 37 -13.24 5.26 1.64
N GLY A 38 -12.49 5.76 2.62
CA GLY A 38 -12.13 5.05 3.85
C GLY A 38 -10.76 4.35 3.80
N PRO A 39 -10.13 4.06 4.94
CA PRO A 39 -8.80 3.45 4.99
C PRO A 39 -8.83 1.94 4.67
N VAL A 40 -7.75 1.41 4.08
CA VAL A 40 -7.53 -0.04 3.99
C VAL A 40 -6.81 -0.53 5.25
N ILE A 41 -7.42 -1.49 5.95
CA ILE A 41 -6.90 -2.02 7.21
C ILE A 41 -6.77 -3.54 7.09
N ALA A 42 -5.55 -3.97 6.76
CA ALA A 42 -5.18 -5.39 6.65
C ALA A 42 -4.49 -5.95 7.92
N THR A 43 -4.26 -5.10 8.92
CA THR A 43 -3.55 -5.46 10.15
C THR A 43 -4.42 -6.31 11.07
N VAL A 44 -3.79 -7.18 11.85
CA VAL A 44 -4.48 -8.10 12.77
C VAL A 44 -4.42 -7.68 14.25
N ALA A 45 -3.87 -6.50 14.54
CA ALA A 45 -3.77 -5.98 15.91
C ALA A 45 -5.14 -5.79 16.58
N ASN A 46 -6.13 -5.33 15.81
CA ASN A 46 -7.53 -5.28 16.24
C ASN A 46 -8.44 -5.83 15.13
N ALA A 47 -8.93 -7.05 15.34
CA ALA A 47 -9.87 -7.74 14.47
C ALA A 47 -11.13 -6.93 14.13
N ALA A 48 -11.57 -6.04 15.03
CA ALA A 48 -12.76 -5.23 14.79
C ALA A 48 -12.57 -4.10 13.77
N HIS A 49 -11.34 -3.65 13.55
CA HIS A 49 -11.04 -2.57 12.60
C HIS A 49 -10.68 -3.11 11.20
N ARG A 50 -10.38 -4.41 11.08
CA ARG A 50 -9.91 -5.02 9.84
C ARG A 50 -11.04 -5.09 8.80
N ASN A 51 -10.83 -4.47 7.64
CA ASN A 51 -11.80 -4.39 6.53
C ASN A 51 -11.28 -4.98 5.21
N SER A 52 -10.07 -5.55 5.19
CA SER A 52 -9.50 -6.19 4.01
C SER A 52 -9.05 -7.62 4.27
N ILE A 53 -8.91 -8.39 3.20
CA ILE A 53 -8.43 -9.78 3.21
C ILE A 53 -6.91 -9.78 3.01
N GLY A 54 -6.20 -10.71 3.66
CA GLY A 54 -4.75 -10.81 3.64
C GLY A 54 -4.07 -10.21 4.87
N THR A 55 -2.75 -10.01 4.76
CA THR A 55 -1.90 -9.35 5.77
C THR A 55 -1.20 -8.15 5.14
N HIS A 56 -0.99 -7.10 5.92
CA HIS A 56 -0.13 -5.99 5.50
C HIS A 56 1.27 -6.50 5.13
N SER A 57 1.89 -5.90 4.11
CA SER A 57 3.16 -6.31 3.48
C SER A 57 3.13 -7.63 2.68
N GLY A 58 1.99 -8.31 2.53
CA GLY A 58 1.86 -9.46 1.65
C GLY A 58 2.91 -10.56 1.91
N SER A 59 3.66 -10.96 0.88
CA SER A 59 4.75 -11.94 0.99
C SER A 59 5.89 -11.49 1.91
N TYR A 60 6.13 -10.18 2.02
CA TYR A 60 7.13 -9.60 2.93
C TYR A 60 6.70 -9.65 4.40
N ALA A 61 5.44 -10.02 4.72
CA ALA A 61 5.00 -10.20 6.11
C ALA A 61 5.82 -11.25 6.87
N ILE A 62 6.50 -12.17 6.17
CA ILE A 62 7.40 -13.16 6.77
C ILE A 62 8.53 -12.51 7.57
N TYR A 63 9.07 -11.37 7.11
CA TYR A 63 10.13 -10.66 7.82
C TYR A 63 9.65 -10.14 9.18
N ARG A 64 8.41 -9.63 9.22
CA ARG A 64 7.77 -9.24 10.47
C ARG A 64 7.54 -10.43 11.40
N ALA A 65 7.05 -11.55 10.86
CA ALA A 65 6.81 -12.76 11.63
C ALA A 65 8.12 -13.30 12.25
N LEU A 66 9.20 -13.33 11.45
CA LEU A 66 10.52 -13.74 11.92
C LEU A 66 11.04 -12.80 13.01
N ALA A 67 10.94 -11.49 12.83
CA ALA A 67 11.37 -10.50 13.83
C ALA A 67 10.61 -10.64 15.17
N ILE A 68 9.32 -10.99 15.11
CA ILE A 68 8.54 -11.29 16.32
C ILE A 68 9.01 -12.58 16.97
N ALA A 69 9.21 -13.64 16.18
CA ALA A 69 9.64 -14.94 16.70
C ALA A 69 11.04 -14.90 17.33
N THR A 70 11.94 -14.07 16.80
CA THR A 70 13.29 -13.86 17.36
C THR A 70 13.32 -12.84 18.50
N GLY A 71 12.20 -12.19 18.81
CA GLY A 71 12.09 -11.18 19.86
C GLY A 71 12.67 -9.81 19.50
N SER A 72 13.11 -9.58 18.26
CA SER A 72 13.60 -8.28 17.81
C SER A 72 12.49 -7.27 17.56
N LEU A 73 11.23 -7.72 17.46
CA LEU A 73 10.05 -6.87 17.33
C LEU A 73 8.92 -7.34 18.23
N GLN A 74 8.25 -6.41 18.93
CA GLN A 74 7.05 -6.74 19.70
C GLN A 74 5.87 -7.09 18.77
N SER A 75 5.08 -8.11 19.15
CA SER A 75 3.94 -8.58 18.35
C SER A 75 2.89 -7.50 18.08
N MET A 76 2.70 -6.60 19.05
CA MET A 76 1.76 -5.47 19.00
C MET A 76 2.43 -4.14 18.63
N HIS A 77 3.65 -4.18 18.07
CA HIS A 77 4.35 -2.97 17.67
C HIS A 77 3.56 -2.18 16.62
N LYS A 78 3.32 -0.90 16.94
CA LYS A 78 2.76 0.11 16.05
C LYS A 78 3.91 0.93 15.44
N PRO A 79 4.02 1.00 14.11
CA PRO A 79 5.02 1.84 13.47
C PRO A 79 4.82 3.32 13.82
N ASP A 80 5.92 4.04 14.00
CA ASP A 80 5.90 5.49 14.02
C ASP A 80 5.86 6.00 12.57
N LEU A 81 4.83 6.78 12.25
CA LEU A 81 4.63 7.36 10.91
C LEU A 81 5.07 8.84 10.84
N THR A 82 5.74 9.35 11.86
CA THR A 82 6.31 10.70 11.86
C THR A 82 7.31 10.86 10.72
N ASN A 83 7.20 11.94 9.94
CA ASN A 83 8.06 12.25 8.79
C ASN A 83 8.07 11.14 7.70
N THR A 84 6.98 10.38 7.58
CA THR A 84 6.81 9.37 6.51
C THR A 84 5.99 9.86 5.33
N ALA A 85 5.78 11.17 5.21
CA ALA A 85 5.11 11.77 4.06
C ALA A 85 5.83 11.40 2.76
N PRO A 86 5.10 11.16 1.66
CA PRO A 86 5.71 10.77 0.40
C PRO A 86 6.58 11.90 -0.15
N ALA A 87 7.69 11.54 -0.78
CA ALA A 87 8.60 12.52 -1.37
C ALA A 87 7.97 13.30 -2.55
N GLU A 88 6.91 12.76 -3.14
CA GLU A 88 6.09 13.40 -4.17
C GLU A 88 4.63 13.03 -4.00
N LYS A 89 3.74 13.97 -4.32
CA LYS A 89 2.30 13.71 -4.40
C LYS A 89 1.98 13.18 -5.79
N ILE A 90 1.43 11.96 -5.85
CA ILE A 90 0.99 11.33 -7.09
C ILE A 90 -0.54 11.44 -7.16
N GLY A 91 -1.04 11.95 -8.29
CA GLY A 91 -2.47 12.10 -8.52
C GLY A 91 -3.13 13.21 -7.69
N PRO A 92 -4.47 13.15 -7.51
CA PRO A 92 -5.34 12.10 -8.00
C PRO A 92 -5.49 12.07 -9.53
N PHE A 93 -5.89 10.92 -10.07
CA PHE A 93 -6.21 10.74 -11.49
C PHE A 93 -7.65 10.25 -11.64
N ASP A 94 -8.34 10.57 -12.75
CA ASP A 94 -9.76 10.19 -12.90
C ASP A 94 -10.02 8.68 -12.88
N SER A 95 -9.04 7.89 -13.32
CA SER A 95 -9.10 6.43 -13.22
C SER A 95 -9.16 5.93 -11.78
N TRP A 96 -8.82 6.77 -10.79
CA TRP A 96 -8.86 6.41 -9.38
C TRP A 96 -10.28 6.39 -8.78
N PHE A 97 -11.25 6.90 -9.53
CA PHE A 97 -12.61 7.09 -9.05
C PHE A 97 -13.61 6.18 -9.76
N ASP A 98 -13.11 5.35 -10.67
CA ASP A 98 -13.90 4.35 -11.38
C ASP A 98 -13.83 3.03 -10.60
N ALA A 99 -14.91 2.71 -9.89
CA ALA A 99 -15.00 1.53 -9.04
C ALA A 99 -14.79 0.21 -9.79
N ASP A 100 -15.06 0.18 -11.10
CA ASP A 100 -14.89 -1.01 -11.95
C ASP A 100 -13.45 -1.16 -12.47
N LYS A 101 -12.59 -0.13 -12.34
CA LYS A 101 -11.20 -0.14 -12.83
C LYS A 101 -10.16 -0.37 -11.75
N ILE A 102 -10.44 -0.03 -10.50
CA ILE A 102 -9.50 -0.28 -9.40
C ILE A 102 -9.93 -1.49 -8.61
N VAL A 103 -9.22 -2.60 -8.81
CA VAL A 103 -9.43 -3.83 -8.05
C VAL A 103 -8.16 -4.35 -7.37
N SER A 104 -6.99 -3.75 -7.64
CA SER A 104 -5.69 -4.29 -7.20
C SER A 104 -4.78 -3.32 -6.47
N LEU A 105 -5.17 -2.07 -6.25
CA LEU A 105 -4.33 -1.04 -5.63
C LEU A 105 -5.14 -0.13 -4.71
N ASP A 106 -4.54 0.30 -3.60
CA ASP A 106 -5.02 1.42 -2.79
C ASP A 106 -4.35 2.72 -3.27
N PRO A 107 -5.01 3.55 -4.10
CA PRO A 107 -4.37 4.74 -4.69
C PRO A 107 -3.96 5.79 -3.64
N TRP A 108 -4.62 5.79 -2.49
CA TRP A 108 -4.35 6.69 -1.36
C TRP A 108 -3.27 6.14 -0.41
N GLY A 109 -2.69 4.98 -0.72
CA GLY A 109 -1.78 4.23 0.13
C GLY A 109 -0.52 4.96 0.58
N ALA A 110 -0.08 5.97 -0.17
CA ALA A 110 1.08 6.80 0.16
C ALA A 110 0.76 7.93 1.15
N LEU A 111 -0.52 8.29 1.30
CA LEU A 111 -0.95 9.47 2.05
C LEU A 111 -1.54 9.12 3.43
N VAL A 112 -1.36 7.89 3.91
CA VAL A 112 -1.98 7.39 5.14
C VAL A 112 -1.70 8.26 6.35
N SER A 113 -0.45 8.67 6.54
CA SER A 113 -0.02 9.49 7.68
C SER A 113 -0.57 10.93 7.66
N GLU A 114 -0.90 11.44 6.47
CA GLU A 114 -1.49 12.77 6.29
C GLU A 114 -3.01 12.74 6.39
N VAL A 115 -3.65 11.81 5.67
CA VAL A 115 -5.10 11.76 5.49
C VAL A 115 -5.83 11.11 6.66
N TYR A 116 -5.28 10.02 7.19
CA TYR A 116 -5.97 9.23 8.23
C TYR A 116 -5.44 9.52 9.64
N LYS A 117 -4.82 10.68 9.86
CA LYS A 117 -4.27 11.07 11.16
C LYS A 117 -5.27 10.91 12.30
N ASP A 118 -6.50 11.38 12.13
CA ASP A 118 -7.57 11.23 13.13
C ASP A 118 -7.92 9.77 13.44
N PHE A 119 -7.80 8.87 12.46
CA PHE A 119 -7.99 7.44 12.69
C PHE A 119 -6.79 6.85 13.46
N LEU A 120 -5.56 7.23 13.10
CA LEU A 120 -4.35 6.80 13.80
C LEU A 120 -4.40 7.23 15.27
N ASP A 121 -4.82 8.46 15.55
CA ASP A 121 -4.99 9.01 16.91
C ASP A 121 -6.09 8.26 17.70
N LYS A 122 -7.14 7.78 17.03
CA LYS A 122 -8.17 6.88 17.59
C LYS A 122 -7.69 5.44 17.76
N GLY A 123 -6.44 5.14 17.40
CA GLY A 123 -5.82 3.84 17.61
C GLY A 123 -6.00 2.82 16.49
N TYR A 124 -6.51 3.23 15.32
CA TYR A 124 -6.56 2.38 14.13
C TYR A 124 -5.14 2.11 13.62
N ASP A 125 -4.79 0.85 13.37
CA ASP A 125 -3.49 0.45 12.80
C ASP A 125 -3.58 0.47 11.27
N ILE A 126 -3.55 1.68 10.69
CA ILE A 126 -3.58 1.90 9.24
C ILE A 126 -2.13 2.07 8.79
N ARG A 127 -1.68 1.23 7.88
CA ARG A 127 -0.29 1.23 7.41
C ARG A 127 -0.22 1.61 5.94
N PRO A 128 0.72 2.47 5.53
CA PRO A 128 0.95 2.78 4.13
C PRO A 128 1.09 1.51 3.28
N THR A 129 0.46 1.50 2.12
CA THR A 129 0.60 0.44 1.11
C THR A 129 1.46 0.90 -0.06
N ILE A 130 1.81 2.19 -0.12
CA ILE A 130 2.71 2.74 -1.14
C ILE A 130 3.77 3.58 -0.43
N ALA A 131 5.03 3.38 -0.78
CA ALA A 131 6.12 4.28 -0.38
C ALA A 131 6.64 5.02 -1.60
N VAL A 132 6.60 6.36 -1.57
CA VAL A 132 7.10 7.21 -2.64
C VAL A 132 8.38 7.91 -2.18
N THR A 133 9.49 7.62 -2.86
CA THR A 133 10.83 8.13 -2.52
C THR A 133 11.55 8.71 -3.73
N LYS A 134 12.59 9.50 -3.49
CA LYS A 134 13.54 9.94 -4.52
C LYS A 134 14.79 9.05 -4.48
N ALA A 135 15.36 8.78 -5.66
CA ALA A 135 16.62 8.07 -5.77
C ALA A 135 17.42 8.58 -6.97
N HIS A 136 18.74 8.43 -6.88
CA HIS A 136 19.64 8.53 -8.02
C HIS A 136 19.99 7.10 -8.44
N ILE A 137 19.66 6.73 -9.67
CA ILE A 137 19.90 5.38 -10.19
C ILE A 137 20.94 5.48 -11.30
N HIS A 138 22.01 4.70 -11.16
CA HIS A 138 22.96 4.47 -12.21
C HIS A 138 22.47 3.31 -13.09
N MET A 139 22.08 3.63 -14.33
CA MET A 139 21.65 2.65 -15.33
C MET A 139 22.70 2.61 -16.46
N PRO A 140 23.44 1.52 -16.64
CA PRO A 140 24.47 1.41 -17.67
C PRO A 140 23.97 1.76 -19.09
N GLU A 141 22.71 1.45 -19.39
CA GLU A 141 22.07 1.72 -20.68
C GLU A 141 21.89 3.21 -20.94
N ILE A 142 21.62 4.00 -19.88
CA ILE A 142 21.50 5.46 -19.98
C ILE A 142 22.88 6.09 -20.12
N ALA A 143 23.85 5.66 -19.32
CA ALA A 143 25.23 6.13 -19.43
C ALA A 143 25.81 5.88 -20.84
N ASP A 144 25.59 4.69 -21.41
CA ASP A 144 25.98 4.37 -22.79
C ASP A 144 25.24 5.23 -23.84
N ALA A 145 23.95 5.51 -23.62
CA ALA A 145 23.18 6.37 -24.53
C ALA A 145 23.67 7.82 -24.54
N VAL A 146 24.05 8.35 -23.38
CA VAL A 146 24.68 9.68 -23.24
C VAL A 146 26.03 9.69 -23.94
N LEU A 147 26.90 8.71 -23.68
CA LEU A 147 28.23 8.61 -24.28
C LEU A 147 28.18 8.52 -25.81
N LYS A 148 27.20 7.80 -26.36
CA LYS A 148 26.98 7.70 -27.81
C LYS A 148 26.22 8.89 -28.42
N GLY A 149 25.87 9.90 -27.63
CA GLY A 149 25.12 11.07 -28.08
C GLY A 149 23.66 10.79 -28.49
N ARG A 150 23.12 9.61 -28.14
CA ARG A 150 21.73 9.22 -28.40
C ARG A 150 20.75 9.89 -27.43
N LEU A 151 21.24 10.21 -26.23
CA LEU A 151 20.51 10.92 -25.19
C LEU A 151 21.31 12.15 -24.77
N LYS A 152 20.67 13.31 -24.67
CA LYS A 152 21.30 14.54 -24.20
C LYS A 152 20.95 14.74 -22.72
N PRO A 153 21.95 14.84 -21.82
CA PRO A 153 21.71 15.22 -20.43
C PRO A 153 20.99 16.58 -20.34
N ASP A 154 20.08 16.69 -19.39
CA ASP A 154 19.36 17.93 -19.10
C ASP A 154 19.77 18.55 -17.74
N GLY A 155 20.63 17.84 -16.98
CA GLY A 155 21.10 18.27 -15.66
C GLY A 155 20.06 18.14 -14.53
N ALA A 156 18.84 17.69 -14.84
CA ALA A 156 17.73 17.60 -13.90
C ALA A 156 17.23 16.15 -13.74
N ILE A 157 16.83 15.51 -14.84
CA ILE A 157 16.40 14.12 -14.90
C ILE A 157 17.61 13.22 -15.16
N VAL A 158 18.50 13.63 -16.06
CA VAL A 158 19.73 12.91 -16.40
C VAL A 158 20.91 13.85 -16.21
N THR A 159 21.81 13.48 -15.31
CA THR A 159 23.05 14.23 -15.07
C THR A 159 24.02 14.09 -16.23
N GLU A 160 25.06 14.93 -16.27
CA GLU A 160 26.11 14.84 -17.29
C GLU A 160 26.85 13.50 -17.26
N GLU A 161 26.94 12.87 -16.09
CA GLU A 161 27.51 11.54 -15.88
C GLU A 161 26.55 10.39 -16.25
N GLY A 162 25.33 10.69 -16.71
CA GLY A 162 24.34 9.68 -17.09
C GLY A 162 23.60 9.03 -15.92
N ILE A 163 23.58 9.69 -14.75
CA ILE A 163 22.80 9.24 -13.57
C ILE A 163 21.36 9.76 -13.70
N CYS A 164 20.38 8.90 -13.41
CA CYS A 164 18.97 9.29 -13.45
C CYS A 164 18.44 9.68 -12.07
N SER A 165 17.89 10.89 -11.96
CA SER A 165 17.06 11.32 -10.85
C SER A 165 15.66 10.76 -11.03
N VAL A 166 15.22 9.87 -10.13
CA VAL A 166 13.93 9.20 -10.23
C VAL A 166 13.05 9.42 -9.01
N THR A 167 11.74 9.31 -9.24
CA THR A 167 10.76 9.08 -8.18
C THR A 167 10.37 7.61 -8.23
N LYS A 168 10.55 6.89 -7.11
CA LYS A 168 10.19 5.48 -6.99
C LYS A 168 8.91 5.34 -6.18
N ALA A 169 7.97 4.55 -6.66
CA ALA A 169 6.84 4.06 -5.90
C ALA A 169 7.01 2.56 -5.65
N ALA A 170 7.06 2.16 -4.38
CA ALA A 170 7.00 0.75 -3.97
C ALA A 170 5.58 0.45 -3.49
N ILE A 171 4.97 -0.61 -4.01
CA ILE A 171 3.59 -1.05 -3.76
C ILE A 171 3.62 -2.40 -3.05
#